data_AF-A0A661CEQ0-F1
#
_entry.id   AF-A0A661CEQ0-F1
#
_cell.length_a   1.000
_cell.length_b   1.000
_cell.length_c   1.000
_cell.angle_alpha   90.00
_cell.angle_beta   90.00
_cell.angle_gamma   90.00
#
_symmetry.space_group_name_H-M   'P 1'
#
loop_
_entity.id
_entity.type
_entity.pdbx_description
1 polymer ?
#
loop_
_entity_poly.entity_id
_entity_poly.type
_entity_poly.pdbx_seq_one_letter_code
_entity_poly.pdbx_strand_id
1 'polypeptide(L)' 'MKDFDEIISPDDTDFLSSGLLSESLIRLSFLTVLPSQHIAGTIGYIAPERHQRLLIALSQHLTRNIVT' A
#
# COMPACT_ATOMS: atom_id res chain seq x y z
N MET A 1 7.77 12.48 0.50
CA MET A 1 7.09 12.97 1.71
C MET A 1 7.27 11.92 2.78
N LYS A 2 7.64 12.31 4.00
CA LYS A 2 7.57 11.42 5.15
C LYS A 2 6.10 11.00 5.27
N ASP A 3 5.83 9.70 5.45
CA ASP A 3 4.50 9.14 5.65
C ASP A 3 3.59 9.01 4.40
N PHE A 4 4.14 9.11 3.19
CA PHE A 4 3.37 8.79 1.97
C PHE A 4 3.43 7.31 1.59
N ASP A 5 4.60 6.70 1.72
CA ASP A 5 4.75 5.25 1.66
C ASP A 5 4.57 4.69 3.08
N GLU A 6 4.03 3.47 3.22
CA GLU A 6 3.73 2.88 4.53
C GLU A 6 4.61 1.64 4.78
N ILE A 7 5.28 1.61 5.92
CA ILE A 7 6.05 0.44 6.36
C ILE A 7 5.07 -0.61 6.90
N ILE A 8 5.32 -1.87 6.54
CA ILE A 8 4.70 -3.04 7.15
C ILE A 8 5.80 -3.83 7.86
N SER A 9 5.73 -3.87 9.18
CA SER A 9 6.76 -4.42 10.06
C SER A 9 6.27 -5.72 10.72
N PRO A 10 7.15 -6.67 11.09
CA PRO A 10 6.76 -7.91 11.77
C PRO A 10 5.89 -7.75 13.02
N ASP A 11 5.94 -6.59 13.67
CA ASP A 11 5.13 -6.28 14.85
C ASP A 11 3.69 -5.85 14.50
N ASP A 12 3.39 -5.63 13.22
CA ASP A 12 2.03 -5.31 12.76
C ASP A 12 1.13 -6.55 12.75
N THR A 13 -0.11 -6.36 13.19
CA THR A 13 -1.09 -7.46 13.32
C THR A 13 -1.44 -8.13 11.98
N ASP A 14 -1.23 -7.45 10.85
CA ASP A 14 -1.48 -7.94 9.50
C ASP A 14 -0.22 -8.38 8.74
N PHE A 15 0.96 -8.33 9.39
CA PHE A 15 2.21 -8.75 8.75
C PHE A 15 2.17 -10.22 8.34
N LEU A 16 1.73 -11.11 9.24
CA LEU A 16 1.68 -12.55 8.97
C LEU A 16 0.77 -12.87 7.77
N SER A 17 -0.39 -12.21 7.66
CA SER A 17 -1.33 -12.41 6.56
C SER A 17 -0.85 -11.81 5.23
N SER A 18 0.08 -10.85 5.26
CA SER A 18 0.60 -10.19 4.06
C SER A 18 1.39 -11.13 3.14
N GLY A 19 1.92 -12.24 3.69
CA GLY A 19 2.81 -13.16 2.97
C GLY A 19 4.23 -12.62 2.77
N LEU A 20 4.56 -11.46 3.36
CA LEU A 20 5.90 -10.89 3.34
C LEU A 20 6.84 -11.63 4.30
N LEU A 21 8.11 -11.74 3.92
CA LEU A 21 9.13 -12.47 4.68
C LEU A 21 9.97 -11.56 5.60
N SER A 22 9.95 -10.25 5.35
CA SER A 22 10.70 -9.25 6.11
C SER A 22 9.95 -7.93 6.14
N GLU A 23 10.34 -7.03 7.05
CA GLU A 23 9.90 -5.64 7.02
C GLU A 23 10.02 -5.09 5.59
N SER A 24 8.95 -4.45 5.14
CA SER A 24 8.78 -4.02 3.75
C SER A 24 8.06 -2.68 3.69
N LEU A 25 8.01 -2.12 2.47
CA LEU A 25 7.40 -0.81 2.21
C LEU A 25 6.34 -0.91 1.12
N ILE A 26 5.13 -0.44 1.41
CA ILE A 26 4.06 -0.27 0.43
C ILE A 26 4.24 1.10 -0.22
N ARG A 27 4.57 1.11 -1.52
CA ARG A 27 5.02 2.31 -2.24
C ARG A 27 3.88 2.98 -3.01
N LEU A 28 3.19 3.93 -2.39
CA LEU A 28 2.24 4.81 -3.09
C LEU A 28 2.96 5.77 -4.06
N SER A 29 4.24 6.03 -3.84
CA SER A 29 5.11 6.80 -4.74
C SER A 29 5.48 6.10 -6.05
N PHE A 30 5.15 4.81 -6.21
CA PHE A 30 5.57 3.99 -7.34
C PHE A 30 4.45 3.09 -7.85
N LEU A 31 3.28 3.69 -8.12
CA LEU A 31 2.14 2.99 -8.71
C LEU A 31 2.33 2.83 -10.22
N THR A 32 1.84 1.71 -10.75
CA THR A 32 1.82 1.41 -12.19
C THR A 32 0.51 0.71 -12.56
N VAL A 33 0.17 0.74 -13.86
CA VAL A 33 -0.99 0.02 -14.41
C VAL A 33 -0.48 -1.22 -15.12
N LEU A 34 -0.97 -2.39 -14.71
CA LEU A 34 -0.59 -3.68 -15.27
C LEU A 34 -1.82 -4.43 -15.80
N PRO A 35 -1.74 -5.08 -16.97
CA PRO A 35 -2.76 -6.04 -17.40
C PRO A 35 -2.91 -7.17 -16.38
N SER A 36 -4.15 -7.59 -16.08
CA SER A 36 -4.43 -8.64 -15.09
C SER A 36 -3.79 -9.97 -15.44
N GLN A 37 -3.65 -10.29 -16.73
CA GLN A 37 -2.97 -11.50 -17.21
C GLN A 37 -1.47 -11.59 -16.87
N HIS A 38 -0.83 -10.49 -16.46
CA HIS A 38 0.55 -10.48 -16.00
C HIS A 38 0.69 -10.76 -14.49
N ILE A 39 -0.43 -10.87 -13.75
CA ILE A 39 -0.42 -11.17 -12.32
C ILE A 39 -0.41 -12.68 -12.14
N ALA A 40 0.71 -13.23 -11.66
CA ALA A 40 0.88 -14.67 -11.48
C ALA A 40 -0.03 -15.27 -10.38
N GLY A 41 -0.46 -14.46 -9.41
CA GLY A 41 -1.32 -14.87 -8.31
C GLY A 41 -1.23 -13.92 -7.12
N THR A 42 -1.72 -14.39 -5.97
CA THR A 42 -1.74 -13.65 -4.70
C THR A 42 -0.89 -14.38 -3.67
N ILE A 43 -0.06 -13.64 -2.92
CA ILE A 43 0.80 -14.21 -1.85
C ILE A 43 0.24 -13.98 -0.44
N GLY A 44 -0.71 -13.05 -0.29
CA GLY A 44 -1.29 -12.69 1.00
C GLY A 44 -2.20 -11.47 0.87
N TYR A 45 -2.59 -10.92 2.01
CA TYR A 45 -3.49 -9.77 2.12
C TYR A 45 -3.06 -8.86 3.28
N ILE A 46 -3.30 -7.56 3.11
CA ILE A 46 -3.19 -6.56 4.19
C ILE A 46 -4.53 -6.35 4.86
N ALA A 47 -4.53 -5.82 6.09
CA ALA A 47 -5.76 -5.50 6.79
C ALA A 47 -6.58 -4.44 6.03
N PRO A 48 -7.93 -4.52 6.06
CA PRO A 48 -8.80 -3.51 5.47
C PRO A 48 -8.50 -2.09 5.95
N GLU A 49 -8.14 -1.93 7.22
CA GLU A 49 -7.82 -0.64 7.84
C GLU A 49 -6.55 -0.05 7.24
N ARG A 50 -5.53 -0.88 6.98
CA ARG A 50 -4.30 -0.47 6.29
C ARG A 50 -4.61 -0.04 4.86
N HIS A 51 -5.37 -0.84 4.13
CA HIS A 51 -5.80 -0.51 2.78
C HIS A 51 -6.54 0.84 2.73
N GLN A 52 -7.43 1.10 3.69
CA GLN A 52 -8.13 2.37 3.81
C GLN A 52 -7.19 3.55 4.07
N ARG A 53 -6.19 3.41 4.97
CA ARG A 53 -5.19 4.46 5.20
C ARG A 53 -4.40 4.79 3.94
N LEU A 54 -4.00 3.77 3.18
CA LEU A 54 -3.28 3.93 1.91
C LEU A 54 -4.11 4.70 0.87
N LEU A 55 -5.40 4.37 0.74
CA LEU A 55 -6.30 5.09 -0.18
C LEU A 55 -6.50 6.56 0.23
N ILE A 56 -6.62 6.84 1.53
CA ILE A 56 -6.73 8.21 2.05
C ILE A 56 -5.45 8.99 1.73
N ALA A 57 -4.28 8.42 2.02
CA ALA A 57 -2.99 9.05 1.75
C ALA A 57 -2.80 9.32 0.24
N LEU A 58 -3.16 8.37 -0.62
CA LEU A 58 -3.12 8.52 -2.08
C LEU A 58 -4.06 9.64 -2.55
N SER A 59 -5.31 9.63 -2.10
CA SER A 59 -6.31 10.64 -2.46
C SER A 59 -5.86 12.04 -2.05
N GLN A 60 -5.41 12.20 -0.81
CA GLN A 60 -4.87 13.47 -0.31
C GLN A 60 -3.66 13.94 -1.11
N HIS A 61 -2.79 13.02 -1.53
CA HIS A 61 -1.64 13.37 -2.35
C HIS A 61 -2.05 13.89 -3.73
N LEU A 62 -2.97 13.19 -4.41
CA LEU A 62 -3.42 13.54 -5.75
C LEU A 62 -4.26 14.83 -5.79
N THR A 63 -5.02 15.10 -4.73
CA THR A 63 -5.91 16.27 -4.64
C THR A 63 -5.25 17.49 -4.01
N ARG A 64 -4.03 17.38 -3.49
CA ARG A 64 -3.33 18.47 -2.77
C ARG A 64 -3.28 19.80 -3.53
N ASN A 65 -3.19 19.75 -4.85
CA ASN A 65 -3.11 20.94 -5.71
C ASN A 65 -4.42 21.25 -6.44
N ILE A 66 -5.48 20.50 -6.17
CA ILE A 66 -6.82 20.78 -6.66
C ILE A 66 -7.45 21.79 -5.69
N VAL A 67 -6.98 23.03 -5.75
CA VAL A 67 -7.69 24.16 -5.15
C VAL A 67 -8.89 24.43 -6.05
N THR A 68 -10.10 24.28 -5.48
CA THR A 68 -11.34 24.81 -6.06
C THR A 68 -11.88 25.87 -5.12
#